data_AF-A0A358EQ13-F1
#
_entry.id   AF-A0A358EQ13-F1
#
_cell.length_a   1.000
_cell.length_b   1.000
_cell.length_c   1.000
_cell.angle_alpha   90.00
_cell.angle_beta   90.00
_cell.angle_gamma   90.00
#
_symmetry.space_group_name_H-M   'P 1'
#
loop_
_entity.id
_entity.type
_entity.pdbx_description
1 polymer ?
#
loop_
_entity_poly.entity_id
_entity_poly.type
_entity_poly.pdbx_seq_one_letter_code
_entity_poly.pdbx_strand_id
1 'polypeptide(L)'
;MSEGGDSQSELQRRVHEVIFEADTPAGKTFDVFLIICILLSVAAVMVDTVPSITPDQSSFLHKAEWGFTIFFTIEYALRLWCVKSPRMYATSFFGIIDVIAILPTYLALILPGAEFMLMIRFLRVLRVFRVLGMTSYVQGSTMIWRALVRSRAKIIVFLTAILILVSIFGTAMYSIEGYHVKVEDPSTLQVGQQIEFGISKKRQNGKVTEVDEAKGITLKLSNGETEILKFDDQTIKQPLNPKFDSIPKGVYWAIVTLTTVGYGEIRPETPLGQSLAAMVMVMGYSILGLCIGVIVATEIADGSKATDPDQRKCEDCGADGHKFDAKRCYVCGHALKSVKDTSSTLTTTSRSCANCGAEGHRLDAQHCHKCGEALDEAGVDAYKQLFEVDVEDEEQEKEEEEEENGSS
;
A
#
# COMPACT_ATOMS: atom_id res chain seq x y z
N MET A 1 -13.01 -7.93 -42.92
CA MET A 1 -11.59 -7.66 -43.27
C MET A 1 -11.09 -6.54 -42.37
N SER A 2 -10.30 -6.90 -41.36
CA SER A 2 -9.44 -5.96 -40.62
C SER A 2 -8.08 -6.64 -40.44
N GLU A 3 -7.30 -6.62 -41.51
CA GLU A 3 -5.88 -6.98 -41.48
C GLU A 3 -5.12 -5.85 -40.78
N GLY A 4 -4.92 -5.96 -39.47
CA GLY A 4 -3.93 -5.19 -38.74
C GLY A 4 -2.73 -6.09 -38.49
N GLY A 5 -1.74 -6.03 -39.38
CA GLY A 5 -0.57 -6.92 -39.38
C GLY A 5 0.24 -6.83 -38.08
N ASP A 6 0.29 -7.94 -37.35
CA ASP A 6 1.24 -8.18 -36.26
C ASP A 6 2.61 -8.43 -36.89
N SER A 7 3.39 -7.37 -37.09
CA SER A 7 4.76 -7.45 -37.62
C SER A 7 5.78 -7.11 -36.53
N GLN A 8 5.65 -7.74 -35.36
CA GLN A 8 6.77 -7.74 -34.41
C GLN A 8 7.93 -8.55 -35.00
N SER A 9 9.11 -7.95 -35.04
CA SER A 9 10.32 -8.65 -35.48
C SER A 9 10.60 -9.85 -34.56
N GLU A 10 11.19 -10.93 -35.10
CA GLU A 10 11.54 -12.11 -34.31
C GLU A 10 12.45 -11.77 -33.11
N LEU A 11 13.30 -10.74 -33.27
CA LEU A 11 14.14 -10.19 -32.20
C LEU A 11 13.29 -9.54 -31.08
N GLN A 12 12.28 -8.76 -31.44
CA GLN A 12 11.38 -8.12 -30.48
C GLN A 12 10.61 -9.14 -29.65
N ARG A 13 10.15 -10.23 -30.28
CA ARG A 13 9.48 -11.33 -29.58
C ARG A 13 10.41 -12.05 -28.59
N ARG A 14 11.64 -12.36 -29.00
CA ARG A 14 12.63 -12.99 -28.10
C ARG A 14 13.01 -12.10 -26.93
N VAL A 15 13.18 -10.79 -27.16
CA VAL A 15 13.45 -9.82 -26.08
C VAL A 15 12.27 -9.72 -25.12
N HIS A 16 11.04 -9.74 -25.66
CA HIS A 16 9.83 -9.75 -24.86
C HIS A 16 9.72 -11.01 -23.98
N GLU A 17 9.95 -12.21 -24.56
CA GLU A 17 10.00 -13.48 -23.83
C GLU A 17 11.04 -13.44 -22.69
N VAL A 18 12.25 -12.94 -22.93
CA VAL A 18 13.29 -12.86 -21.89
C VAL A 18 12.96 -11.84 -20.78
N ILE A 19 12.31 -10.73 -21.10
CA ILE A 19 12.08 -9.64 -20.14
C ILE A 19 10.78 -9.81 -19.35
N PHE A 20 9.75 -10.42 -19.93
CA PHE A 20 8.42 -10.55 -19.33
C PHE A 20 8.03 -11.99 -18.96
N GLU A 21 8.62 -13.01 -19.58
CA GLU A 21 8.31 -14.42 -19.30
C GLU A 21 9.40 -15.11 -18.45
N ALA A 22 9.18 -15.14 -17.14
CA ALA A 22 10.07 -15.82 -16.19
C ALA A 22 9.94 -17.36 -16.19
N ASP A 23 9.11 -17.94 -17.06
CA ASP A 23 9.03 -19.40 -17.20
C ASP A 23 10.25 -19.96 -17.94
N THR A 24 10.92 -19.14 -18.75
CA THR A 24 12.11 -19.55 -19.50
C THR A 24 13.38 -19.49 -18.64
N PRO A 25 14.38 -20.38 -18.84
CA PRO A 25 15.66 -20.30 -18.14
C PRO A 25 16.41 -18.97 -18.39
N ALA A 26 16.22 -18.39 -19.57
CA ALA A 26 16.78 -17.10 -19.95
C ALA A 26 16.14 -15.95 -19.15
N GLY A 27 14.81 -15.94 -19.03
CA GLY A 27 14.08 -14.97 -18.21
C GLY A 27 14.49 -15.04 -16.74
N LYS A 28 14.51 -16.24 -16.14
CA LYS A 28 14.97 -16.43 -14.74
C LYS A 28 16.38 -15.90 -14.50
N THR A 29 17.30 -16.13 -15.44
CA THR A 29 18.69 -15.68 -15.30
C THR A 29 18.78 -14.17 -15.42
N PHE A 30 18.07 -13.58 -16.39
CA PHE A 30 17.97 -12.14 -16.56
C PHE A 30 17.42 -11.47 -15.31
N ASP A 31 16.36 -12.03 -14.74
CA ASP A 31 15.75 -11.46 -13.56
C ASP A 31 16.60 -11.57 -12.29
N VAL A 32 17.24 -12.72 -12.05
CA VAL A 32 18.18 -12.88 -10.93
C VAL A 32 19.32 -11.87 -11.08
N PHE A 33 19.81 -11.66 -12.30
CA PHE A 33 20.81 -10.64 -12.58
C PHE A 33 20.30 -9.23 -12.28
N LEU A 34 19.07 -8.88 -12.67
CA LEU A 34 18.44 -7.60 -12.32
C LEU A 34 18.37 -7.38 -10.81
N ILE A 35 17.95 -8.39 -10.05
CA ILE A 35 17.87 -8.29 -8.58
C ILE A 35 19.25 -8.04 -7.99
N ILE A 36 20.26 -8.77 -8.43
CA ILE A 36 21.64 -8.56 -7.97
C ILE A 36 22.09 -7.13 -8.30
N CYS A 37 21.81 -6.61 -9.49
CA CYS A 37 22.10 -5.22 -9.85
C CYS A 37 21.36 -4.21 -8.96
N ILE A 38 20.08 -4.45 -8.64
CA ILE A 38 19.30 -3.59 -7.73
C ILE A 38 19.93 -3.59 -6.34
N LEU A 39 20.21 -4.77 -5.77
CA LEU A 39 20.81 -4.91 -4.44
C LEU A 39 22.19 -4.27 -4.37
N LEU A 40 23.04 -4.47 -5.39
CA LEU A 40 24.35 -3.82 -5.46
C LEU A 40 24.22 -2.30 -5.62
N SER A 41 23.22 -1.80 -6.35
CA SER A 41 22.98 -0.37 -6.49
C SER A 41 22.54 0.27 -5.17
N VAL A 42 21.69 -0.41 -4.39
CA VAL A 42 21.25 0.02 -3.06
C VAL A 42 22.43 -0.03 -2.08
N ALA A 43 23.21 -1.11 -2.09
CA ALA A 43 24.40 -1.25 -1.27
C ALA A 43 25.43 -0.15 -1.56
N ALA A 44 25.65 0.18 -2.84
CA ALA A 44 26.56 1.28 -3.22
C ALA A 44 26.13 2.62 -2.61
N VAL A 45 24.83 2.92 -2.60
CA VAL A 45 24.29 4.13 -1.96
C VAL A 45 24.44 4.07 -0.45
N MET A 46 24.14 2.93 0.18
CA MET A 46 24.33 2.75 1.62
C MET A 46 25.80 2.99 2.01
N VAL A 47 26.75 2.45 1.26
CA VAL A 47 28.18 2.65 1.49
C VAL A 47 28.57 4.12 1.32
N ASP A 48 28.11 4.81 0.27
CA ASP A 48 28.41 6.24 0.03
C ASP A 48 27.90 7.16 1.17
N THR A 49 26.91 6.72 1.96
CA THR A 49 26.43 7.47 3.13
C THR A 49 27.29 7.30 4.39
N VAL A 50 28.26 6.37 4.41
CA VAL A 50 29.12 6.14 5.58
C VAL A 50 30.21 7.21 5.65
N PRO A 51 30.36 7.93 6.78
CA PRO A 51 31.34 9.03 6.91
C PRO A 51 32.81 8.63 6.73
N SER A 52 33.14 7.34 6.85
CA SER A 52 34.52 6.81 6.74
C SER A 52 34.99 6.57 5.30
N ILE A 53 34.15 6.79 4.29
CA ILE A 53 34.50 6.58 2.89
C ILE A 53 35.43 7.67 2.38
N THR A 54 36.53 7.25 1.75
CA THR A 54 37.52 8.18 1.16
C THR A 54 36.97 8.83 -0.12
N PRO A 55 37.46 10.02 -0.50
CA PRO A 55 37.03 10.70 -1.73
C PRO A 55 37.21 9.85 -3.01
N ASP A 56 38.25 9.02 -3.07
CA ASP A 56 38.50 8.12 -4.21
C ASP A 56 37.47 6.99 -4.28
N GLN A 57 37.11 6.41 -3.13
CA GLN A 57 36.06 5.39 -3.03
C GLN A 57 34.69 5.97 -3.39
N SER A 58 34.35 7.17 -2.92
CA SER A 58 33.10 7.85 -3.30
C SER A 58 33.06 8.13 -4.81
N SER A 59 34.19 8.53 -5.41
CA SER A 59 34.30 8.71 -6.86
C SER A 59 34.07 7.41 -7.65
N PHE A 60 34.56 6.27 -7.14
CA PHE A 60 34.27 4.95 -7.72
C PHE A 60 32.79 4.58 -7.58
N LEU A 61 32.19 4.80 -6.40
CA LEU A 61 30.78 4.54 -6.15
C LEU A 61 29.87 5.38 -7.05
N HIS A 62 30.23 6.64 -7.32
CA HIS A 62 29.53 7.50 -8.27
C HIS A 62 29.61 6.98 -9.73
N LYS A 63 30.76 6.44 -10.14
CA LYS A 63 30.88 5.80 -11.47
C LYS A 63 30.04 4.53 -11.55
N ALA A 64 30.05 3.71 -10.50
CA ALA A 64 29.23 2.50 -10.41
C ALA A 64 27.73 2.86 -10.45
N GLU A 65 27.33 3.91 -9.74
CA GLU A 65 25.97 4.43 -9.74
C GLU A 65 25.51 4.83 -11.14
N TRP A 66 26.35 5.56 -11.89
CA TRP A 66 26.09 5.87 -13.30
C TRP A 66 25.96 4.61 -14.15
N GLY A 67 26.81 3.60 -13.92
CA GLY A 67 26.70 2.29 -14.56
C GLY A 67 25.34 1.64 -14.32
N PHE A 68 24.87 1.58 -13.07
CA PHE A 68 23.55 1.06 -12.73
C PHE A 68 22.41 1.89 -13.33
N THR A 69 22.49 3.22 -13.29
CA THR A 69 21.47 4.09 -13.89
C THR A 69 21.36 3.85 -15.39
N ILE A 70 22.48 3.80 -16.10
CA ILE A 70 22.51 3.53 -17.55
C ILE A 70 21.92 2.15 -17.82
N PHE A 71 22.30 1.14 -17.05
CA PHE A 71 21.77 -0.21 -17.16
C PHE A 71 20.24 -0.25 -16.98
N PHE A 72 19.69 0.34 -15.91
CA PHE A 72 18.24 0.42 -15.69
C PHE A 72 17.52 1.28 -16.73
N THR A 73 18.19 2.28 -17.30
CA THR A 73 17.61 3.07 -18.39
C THR A 73 17.49 2.23 -19.67
N ILE A 74 18.52 1.44 -19.99
CA ILE A 74 18.49 0.53 -21.14
C ILE A 74 17.42 -0.52 -20.92
N GLU A 75 17.34 -1.09 -19.73
CA GLU A 75 16.32 -2.06 -19.34
C GLU A 75 14.90 -1.50 -19.50
N TYR A 76 14.60 -0.32 -18.94
CA TYR A 76 13.32 0.36 -19.13
C TYR A 76 13.03 0.67 -20.62
N ALA A 77 14.04 1.10 -21.38
CA ALA A 77 13.89 1.36 -22.81
C ALA A 77 13.59 0.07 -23.61
N LEU A 78 14.22 -1.05 -23.26
CA LEU A 78 13.94 -2.36 -23.85
C LEU A 78 12.52 -2.82 -23.53
N ARG A 79 12.05 -2.66 -22.30
CA ARG A 79 10.65 -2.91 -21.90
C ARG A 79 9.68 -2.06 -22.72
N LEU A 80 9.97 -0.77 -22.87
CA LEU A 80 9.14 0.16 -23.63
C LEU A 80 9.11 -0.17 -25.13
N TRP A 81 10.22 -0.68 -25.68
CA TRP A 81 10.35 -1.04 -27.08
C TRP A 81 9.67 -2.38 -27.44
N CYS A 82 9.75 -3.38 -26.56
CA CYS A 82 9.21 -4.70 -26.88
C CYS A 82 7.69 -4.82 -26.64
N VAL A 83 7.11 -3.98 -25.76
CA VAL A 83 5.66 -3.97 -25.49
C VAL A 83 4.86 -3.34 -26.63
N LYS A 84 3.70 -3.94 -26.97
CA LYS A 84 2.82 -3.47 -28.07
C LYS A 84 2.26 -2.05 -27.87
N SER A 85 2.02 -1.63 -26.62
CA SER A 85 1.52 -0.28 -26.29
C SER A 85 2.40 0.46 -25.27
N PRO A 86 3.48 1.12 -25.72
CA PRO A 86 4.47 1.77 -24.86
C PRO A 86 3.87 2.80 -23.89
N ARG A 87 2.94 3.63 -24.37
CA ARG A 87 2.32 4.69 -23.57
C ARG A 87 1.53 4.15 -22.37
N MET A 88 0.80 3.05 -22.55
CA MET A 88 0.03 2.46 -21.44
C MET A 88 0.95 1.79 -20.43
N TYR A 89 2.03 1.16 -20.90
CA TYR A 89 3.04 0.61 -20.00
C TYR A 89 3.70 1.72 -19.16
N ALA A 90 4.13 2.83 -19.77
CA ALA A 90 4.75 3.94 -19.06
C ALA A 90 3.84 4.59 -17.99
N THR A 91 2.52 4.57 -18.19
CA THR A 91 1.53 5.05 -17.21
C THR A 91 1.03 3.98 -16.24
N SER A 92 1.48 2.72 -16.38
CA SER A 92 1.12 1.62 -15.48
C SER A 92 1.86 1.76 -14.14
N PHE A 93 1.37 1.08 -13.10
CA PHE A 93 2.04 1.05 -11.79
C PHE A 93 3.51 0.60 -11.92
N PHE A 94 3.78 -0.47 -12.67
CA PHE A 94 5.12 -1.00 -12.85
C PHE A 94 6.02 -0.06 -13.68
N GLY A 95 5.50 0.52 -14.76
CA GLY A 95 6.25 1.49 -15.56
C GLY A 95 6.59 2.77 -14.80
N ILE A 96 5.70 3.25 -13.91
CA ILE A 96 5.98 4.39 -13.03
C ILE A 96 7.10 4.06 -12.05
N ILE A 97 7.12 2.86 -11.48
CA ILE A 97 8.16 2.43 -10.55
C ILE A 97 9.53 2.39 -11.24
N ASP A 98 9.63 1.87 -12.46
CA ASP A 98 10.88 1.85 -13.23
C ASP A 98 11.36 3.28 -13.54
N VAL A 99 10.45 4.21 -13.87
CA VAL A 99 10.79 5.62 -14.08
C VAL A 99 11.30 6.25 -12.78
N ILE A 100 10.61 6.05 -11.66
CA ILE A 100 11.03 6.57 -10.35
C ILE A 100 12.40 6.02 -9.94
N ALA A 101 12.74 4.79 -10.32
CA ALA A 101 14.02 4.15 -10.03
C ALA A 101 15.22 4.86 -10.72
N ILE A 102 15.02 5.40 -11.93
CA ILE A 102 16.07 6.09 -12.71
C ILE A 102 16.04 7.62 -12.57
N LEU A 103 14.87 8.19 -12.25
CA LEU A 103 14.62 9.64 -12.21
C LEU A 103 15.59 10.45 -11.33
N PRO A 104 15.99 9.99 -10.12
CA PRO A 104 16.84 10.79 -9.23
C PRO A 104 18.20 11.16 -9.84
N THR A 105 18.81 10.28 -10.62
CA THR A 105 20.13 10.53 -11.25
C THR A 105 20.00 11.49 -12.43
N TYR A 106 18.93 11.39 -13.23
CA TYR A 106 18.69 12.32 -14.35
C TYR A 106 18.29 13.72 -13.87
N LEU A 107 17.50 13.82 -12.80
CA LEU A 107 17.10 15.11 -12.23
C LEU A 107 18.32 15.89 -11.71
N ALA A 108 19.35 15.19 -11.22
CA ALA A 108 20.62 15.78 -10.82
C ALA A 108 21.40 16.42 -12.00
N LEU A 109 21.17 16.00 -13.25
CA LEU A 109 21.78 16.64 -14.42
C LEU A 109 21.05 17.92 -14.86
N ILE A 110 19.72 17.96 -14.70
CA ILE A 110 18.86 19.02 -15.24
C ILE A 110 18.87 20.27 -14.35
N LEU A 111 19.21 20.13 -13.06
CA LEU A 111 19.24 21.23 -12.08
C LEU A 111 20.67 21.62 -11.69
N PRO A 112 21.46 22.28 -12.56
CA PRO A 112 22.77 22.79 -12.18
C PRO A 112 22.63 24.02 -11.26
N GLY A 113 23.08 23.91 -10.02
CA GLY A 113 23.15 25.05 -9.08
C GLY A 113 23.63 24.65 -7.68
N ALA A 114 24.49 25.46 -7.06
CA ALA A 114 25.02 25.24 -5.71
C ALA A 114 23.90 25.21 -4.65
N GLU A 115 22.86 26.04 -4.82
CA GLU A 115 21.67 26.08 -3.94
C GLU A 115 20.85 24.79 -3.99
N PHE A 116 20.84 24.10 -5.14
CA PHE A 116 20.16 22.81 -5.30
C PHE A 116 21.03 21.63 -4.88
N MET A 117 22.31 21.83 -4.58
CA MET A 117 23.24 20.75 -4.25
C MET A 117 22.83 20.00 -2.97
N LEU A 118 22.20 20.68 -2.00
CA LEU A 118 21.64 20.06 -0.80
C LEU A 118 20.36 19.27 -1.09
N MET A 119 19.45 19.82 -1.91
CA MET A 119 18.24 19.11 -2.33
C MET A 119 18.58 17.87 -3.19
N ILE A 120 19.56 17.99 -4.09
CA ILE A 120 20.03 16.88 -4.93
C ILE A 120 20.64 15.76 -4.07
N ARG A 121 21.33 16.09 -2.97
CA ARG A 121 21.81 15.09 -2.00
C ARG A 121 20.65 14.35 -1.32
N PHE A 122 19.58 15.04 -0.96
CA PHE A 122 18.37 14.42 -0.40
C PHE A 122 17.66 13.52 -1.43
N LEU A 123 17.62 13.93 -2.71
CA LEU A 123 17.07 13.12 -3.79
C LEU A 123 17.83 11.79 -3.99
N ARG A 124 19.06 11.66 -3.49
CA ARG A 124 19.80 10.37 -3.51
C ARG A 124 19.12 9.29 -2.68
N VAL A 125 18.40 9.66 -1.61
CA VAL A 125 17.61 8.70 -0.81
C VAL A 125 16.52 8.07 -1.67
N LEU A 126 15.96 8.80 -2.64
CA LEU A 126 14.95 8.26 -3.57
C LEU A 126 15.50 7.10 -4.42
N ARG A 127 16.83 6.91 -4.50
CA ARG A 127 17.41 5.73 -5.15
C ARG A 127 17.08 4.44 -4.42
N VAL A 128 16.67 4.49 -3.14
CA VAL A 128 16.10 3.35 -2.45
C VAL A 128 14.88 2.81 -3.19
N PHE A 129 14.13 3.67 -3.89
CA PHE A 129 12.99 3.24 -4.70
C PHE A 129 13.37 2.36 -5.88
N ARG A 130 14.66 2.24 -6.26
CA ARG A 130 15.12 1.19 -7.19
C ARG A 130 14.77 -0.21 -6.68
N VAL A 131 14.71 -0.40 -5.35
CA VAL A 131 14.27 -1.66 -4.75
C VAL A 131 12.82 -1.98 -5.12
N LEU A 132 11.97 -0.97 -5.36
CA LEU A 132 10.59 -1.18 -5.78
C LEU A 132 10.52 -1.75 -7.20
N GLY A 133 11.55 -1.60 -8.03
CA GLY A 133 11.65 -2.25 -9.34
C GLY A 133 11.53 -3.78 -9.26
N MET A 134 11.86 -4.39 -8.11
CA MET A 134 11.66 -5.82 -7.85
C MET A 134 10.18 -6.24 -7.90
N THR A 135 9.22 -5.31 -7.78
CA THR A 135 7.78 -5.64 -7.84
C THR A 135 7.33 -6.09 -9.25
N SER A 136 8.08 -5.72 -10.29
CA SER A 136 7.86 -6.18 -11.66
C SER A 136 8.28 -7.65 -11.89
N TYR A 137 9.07 -8.23 -10.98
CA TYR A 137 9.72 -9.53 -11.15
C TYR A 137 8.89 -10.72 -10.65
N VAL A 138 8.03 -10.54 -9.65
CA VAL A 138 7.30 -11.68 -9.12
C VAL A 138 6.16 -11.97 -10.10
N GLN A 139 6.22 -13.07 -10.86
CA GLN A 139 5.06 -13.63 -11.58
C GLN A 139 3.88 -14.03 -10.63
N GLY A 140 4.01 -13.73 -9.32
CA GLY A 140 2.97 -13.72 -8.30
C GLY A 140 2.79 -12.37 -7.57
N SER A 141 3.42 -11.27 -8.01
CA SER A 141 3.15 -9.92 -7.46
C SER A 141 1.73 -9.51 -7.76
N THR A 142 1.16 -9.98 -8.87
CA THR A 142 -0.24 -9.80 -9.17
C THR A 142 -1.13 -10.48 -8.13
N MET A 143 -0.76 -11.64 -7.59
CA MET A 143 -1.49 -12.30 -6.51
C MET A 143 -1.47 -11.47 -5.23
N ILE A 144 -0.30 -11.04 -4.76
CA ILE A 144 -0.16 -10.22 -3.54
C ILE A 144 -0.83 -8.85 -3.72
N TRP A 145 -0.64 -8.20 -4.87
CA TRP A 145 -1.26 -6.93 -5.19
C TRP A 145 -2.78 -7.05 -5.25
N ARG A 146 -3.30 -8.11 -5.88
CA ARG A 146 -4.75 -8.38 -5.91
C ARG A 146 -5.29 -8.65 -4.52
N ALA A 147 -4.60 -9.47 -3.72
CA ALA A 147 -4.96 -9.73 -2.32
C ALA A 147 -5.09 -8.42 -1.52
N LEU A 148 -4.10 -7.52 -1.65
CA LEU A 148 -4.13 -6.21 -1.02
C LEU A 148 -5.25 -5.30 -1.54
N VAL A 149 -5.45 -5.22 -2.86
CA VAL A 149 -6.50 -4.38 -3.46
C VAL A 149 -7.90 -4.92 -3.15
N ARG A 150 -8.10 -6.24 -3.11
CA ARG A 150 -9.36 -6.87 -2.67
C ARG A 150 -9.62 -6.59 -1.20
N SER A 151 -8.60 -6.70 -0.37
CA SER A 151 -8.68 -6.47 1.07
C SER A 151 -8.65 -4.98 1.45
N ARG A 152 -8.54 -4.05 0.50
CA ARG A 152 -8.36 -2.61 0.77
C ARG A 152 -9.42 -2.02 1.67
N ALA A 153 -10.70 -2.36 1.47
CA ALA A 153 -11.79 -1.80 2.28
C ALA A 153 -11.67 -2.28 3.73
N LYS A 154 -11.37 -3.56 3.92
CA LYS A 154 -11.19 -4.19 5.24
C LYS A 154 -9.96 -3.62 5.96
N ILE A 155 -8.83 -3.50 5.25
CA ILE A 155 -7.60 -2.88 5.74
C ILE A 155 -7.85 -1.41 6.12
N ILE A 156 -8.57 -0.65 5.30
CA ILE A 156 -8.89 0.77 5.59
C ILE A 156 -9.76 0.89 6.84
N VAL A 157 -10.82 0.08 6.97
CA VAL A 157 -11.67 0.07 8.17
C VAL A 157 -10.83 -0.23 9.41
N PHE A 158 -9.95 -1.23 9.32
CA PHE A 158 -9.08 -1.61 10.41
C PHE A 158 -8.05 -0.54 10.78
N LEU A 159 -7.32 0.02 9.81
CA LEU A 159 -6.35 1.09 10.06
C LEU A 159 -7.03 2.32 10.64
N THR A 160 -8.25 2.63 10.17
CA THR A 160 -9.06 3.72 10.73
C THR A 160 -9.42 3.43 12.19
N ALA A 161 -9.83 2.19 12.51
CA ALA A 161 -10.10 1.78 13.88
C ALA A 161 -8.86 1.89 14.78
N ILE A 162 -7.68 1.45 14.31
CA ILE A 162 -6.42 1.63 15.04
C ILE A 162 -6.14 3.12 15.27
N LEU A 163 -6.24 3.96 14.24
CA LEU A 163 -5.96 5.40 14.35
C LEU A 163 -6.87 6.09 15.36
N ILE A 164 -8.15 5.75 15.38
CA ILE A 164 -9.11 6.24 16.38
C ILE A 164 -8.68 5.76 17.78
N LEU A 165 -8.34 4.48 17.92
CA LEU A 165 -7.99 3.87 19.18
C LEU A 165 -6.71 4.45 19.80
N VAL A 166 -5.63 4.60 19.01
CA VAL A 166 -4.39 5.22 19.48
C VAL A 166 -4.58 6.69 19.80
N SER A 167 -5.51 7.38 19.11
CA SER A 167 -5.89 8.76 19.44
C SER A 167 -6.60 8.85 20.79
N ILE A 168 -7.53 7.94 21.06
CA ILE A 168 -8.25 7.84 22.33
C ILE A 168 -7.27 7.53 23.47
N PHE A 169 -6.49 6.46 23.37
CA PHE A 169 -5.56 6.06 24.42
C PHE A 169 -4.42 7.06 24.61
N GLY A 170 -3.92 7.67 23.54
CA GLY A 170 -2.92 8.72 23.63
C GLY A 170 -3.43 9.96 24.34
N THR A 171 -4.67 10.37 24.06
CA THR A 171 -5.32 11.51 24.74
C THR A 171 -5.62 11.20 26.20
N ALA A 172 -6.09 9.97 26.49
CA ALA A 172 -6.31 9.51 27.86
C ALA A 172 -4.99 9.52 28.65
N MET A 173 -3.92 8.97 28.08
CA MET A 173 -2.61 8.94 28.72
C MET A 173 -2.05 10.34 28.96
N TYR A 174 -2.17 11.25 27.98
CA TYR A 174 -1.85 12.66 28.15
C TYR A 174 -2.67 13.31 29.28
N SER A 175 -3.95 12.98 29.40
CA SER A 175 -4.80 13.53 30.47
C SER A 175 -4.42 13.02 31.86
N ILE A 176 -3.89 11.79 31.96
CA ILE A 176 -3.48 11.15 33.21
C ILE A 176 -2.07 11.60 33.63
N GLU A 177 -1.12 11.59 32.71
CA GLU A 177 0.31 11.82 32.97
C GLU A 177 0.75 13.27 32.67
N GLY A 178 0.00 14.00 31.85
CA GLY A 178 0.29 15.38 31.46
C GLY A 178 -0.35 16.46 32.35
N TYR A 179 -1.06 16.08 33.41
CA TYR A 179 -1.60 17.06 34.37
C TYR A 179 -0.48 17.80 35.10
N HIS A 180 -0.65 19.11 35.32
CA HIS A 180 0.39 19.96 35.89
C HIS A 180 0.36 19.95 37.43
N VAL A 181 1.45 19.48 38.04
CA VAL A 181 1.70 19.44 39.49
C VAL A 181 2.62 20.60 39.88
N LYS A 182 2.50 21.07 41.13
CA LYS A 182 3.38 22.13 41.65
C LYS A 182 4.82 21.60 41.77
N VAL A 183 5.79 22.44 41.45
CA VAL A 183 7.21 22.08 41.58
C VAL A 183 7.62 22.22 43.04
N GLU A 184 7.93 21.10 43.70
CA GLU A 184 8.38 21.07 45.10
C GLU A 184 9.91 20.90 45.23
N ASP A 185 10.60 20.50 44.16
CA ASP A 185 12.05 20.29 44.11
C ASP A 185 12.58 20.74 42.74
N PRO A 186 13.56 21.67 42.67
CA PRO A 186 14.02 22.24 41.41
C PRO A 186 14.84 21.24 40.58
N SER A 187 15.39 20.18 41.19
CA SER A 187 16.13 19.12 40.48
C SER A 187 15.25 18.31 39.52
N THR A 188 13.93 18.39 39.67
CA THR A 188 12.96 17.70 38.80
C THR A 188 12.75 18.38 37.45
N LEU A 189 13.21 19.63 37.29
CA LEU A 189 13.08 20.41 36.05
C LEU A 189 14.19 20.07 35.06
N GLN A 190 13.81 19.85 33.80
CA GLN A 190 14.74 19.58 32.71
C GLN A 190 14.95 20.81 31.83
N VAL A 191 16.19 21.02 31.37
CA VAL A 191 16.48 22.08 30.38
C VAL A 191 15.71 21.81 29.09
N GLY A 192 14.95 22.81 28.65
CA GLY A 192 14.06 22.74 27.50
C GLY A 192 12.61 22.37 27.81
N GLN A 193 12.28 22.05 29.06
CA GLN A 193 10.92 21.75 29.50
C GLN A 193 10.03 23.00 29.47
N GLN A 194 8.76 22.84 29.09
CA GLN A 194 7.76 23.89 29.23
C GLN A 194 7.10 23.80 30.61
N ILE A 195 6.98 24.94 31.29
CA ILE A 195 6.32 25.05 32.58
C ILE A 195 5.32 26.21 32.59
N GLU A 196 4.27 26.08 33.41
CA GLU A 196 3.28 27.13 33.65
C GLU A 196 3.64 27.83 34.97
N PHE A 197 3.68 29.16 34.97
CA PHE A 197 3.96 29.97 36.16
C PHE A 197 3.07 31.21 36.21
N GLY A 198 2.95 31.84 37.39
CA GLY A 198 2.05 32.95 37.60
C GLY A 198 2.75 34.22 38.10
N ILE A 199 3.11 35.15 37.20
CA ILE A 199 3.60 36.47 37.62
C ILE A 199 2.41 37.39 37.91
N SER A 200 2.32 37.91 39.14
CA SER A 200 1.37 38.97 39.50
C SER A 200 -0.08 38.69 39.05
N LYS A 201 -0.56 37.45 39.29
CA LYS A 201 -1.90 36.90 38.92
C LYS A 201 -2.16 36.64 37.43
N LYS A 202 -1.20 36.81 36.52
CA LYS A 202 -1.32 36.35 35.12
C LYS A 202 -0.57 35.04 34.91
N ARG A 203 -1.25 34.02 34.39
CA ARG A 203 -0.65 32.76 33.97
C ARG A 203 0.17 32.96 32.70
N GLN A 204 1.40 32.49 32.70
CA GLN A 204 2.31 32.52 31.56
C GLN A 204 3.02 31.18 31.41
N ASN A 205 3.43 30.88 30.18
CA ASN A 205 4.20 29.68 29.86
C ASN A 205 5.63 30.10 29.51
N GLY A 206 6.60 29.33 29.98
CA GLY A 206 8.02 29.57 29.71
C GLY A 206 8.76 28.26 29.47
N LYS A 207 9.86 28.36 28.73
CA LYS A 207 10.78 27.24 28.48
C LYS A 207 11.97 27.35 29.42
N VAL A 208 12.25 26.31 30.19
CA VAL A 208 13.41 26.24 31.09
C VAL A 208 14.69 26.27 30.27
N THR A 209 15.59 27.19 30.57
CA THR A 209 16.89 27.32 29.90
C THR A 209 18.06 26.99 30.82
N GLU A 210 17.92 27.27 32.11
CA GLU A 210 18.91 26.97 33.12
C GLU A 210 18.18 26.75 34.46
N VAL A 211 18.66 25.79 35.24
CA VAL A 211 18.19 25.49 36.60
C VAL A 211 19.41 25.57 37.51
N ASP A 212 19.44 26.58 38.38
CA ASP A 212 20.54 26.82 39.33
C ASP A 212 19.93 26.92 40.74
N GLU A 213 20.35 26.05 41.66
CA GLU A 213 19.83 26.01 43.03
C GLU A 213 20.05 27.32 43.80
N ALA A 214 21.10 28.09 43.47
CA ALA A 214 21.43 29.34 44.13
C ALA A 214 20.81 30.57 43.44
N LYS A 215 20.66 30.54 42.11
CA LYS A 215 20.15 31.69 41.32
C LYS A 215 18.67 31.60 40.96
N GLY A 216 18.05 30.42 41.04
CA GLY A 216 16.67 30.19 40.64
C GLY A 216 16.54 29.59 39.24
N ILE A 217 15.32 29.62 38.68
CA ILE A 217 14.99 29.00 37.40
C ILE A 217 14.94 30.08 36.32
N THR A 218 15.76 29.94 35.28
CA THR A 218 15.81 30.86 34.15
C THR A 218 14.90 30.38 33.03
N LEU A 219 13.88 31.19 32.70
CA LEU A 219 12.83 30.89 31.74
C LEU A 219 12.93 31.81 30.52
N LYS A 220 12.82 31.23 29.33
CA LYS A 220 12.61 31.97 28.09
C LYS A 220 11.12 32.02 27.76
N LEU A 221 10.58 33.23 27.68
CA LEU A 221 9.18 33.48 27.35
C LEU A 221 8.94 33.44 25.83
N SER A 222 7.67 33.34 25.44
CA SER A 222 7.23 33.36 24.04
C SER A 222 7.55 34.67 23.31
N ASN A 223 7.71 35.78 24.03
CA ASN A 223 8.15 37.07 23.49
C ASN A 223 9.68 37.18 23.34
N GLY A 224 10.43 36.15 23.70
CA GLY A 224 11.90 36.12 23.62
C GLY A 224 12.62 36.69 24.84
N GLU A 225 11.92 37.29 25.80
CA GLU A 225 12.50 37.78 27.05
C GLU A 225 12.90 36.61 27.96
N THR A 226 13.83 36.88 28.87
CA THR A 226 14.30 35.92 29.86
C THR A 226 13.91 36.40 31.25
N GLU A 227 13.25 35.54 32.03
CA GLU A 227 12.84 35.81 33.40
C GLU A 227 13.50 34.82 34.35
N ILE A 228 13.87 35.29 35.54
CA ILE A 228 14.50 34.45 36.57
C ILE A 228 13.53 34.36 37.75
N LEU A 229 12.95 33.18 37.94
CA LEU A 229 12.05 32.91 39.05
C LEU A 229 12.82 32.34 40.24
N LYS A 230 12.53 32.86 41.43
CA LYS A 230 13.03 32.29 42.68
C LYS A 230 12.23 31.04 43.04
N PHE A 231 12.89 30.06 43.65
CA PHE A 231 12.32 28.76 43.97
C PHE A 231 11.10 28.82 44.91
N ASP A 232 11.03 29.80 45.80
CA ASP A 232 9.93 29.97 46.77
C ASP A 232 8.61 30.47 46.14
N ASP A 233 8.56 30.59 44.80
CA ASP A 233 7.36 30.98 44.08
C ASP A 233 6.41 29.79 43.92
N GLN A 234 5.43 29.68 44.83
CA GLN A 234 4.40 28.62 44.84
C GLN A 234 3.50 28.55 43.59
N THR A 235 3.77 29.38 42.58
CA THR A 235 2.99 29.46 41.33
C THR A 235 3.51 28.57 40.21
N ILE A 236 4.69 27.96 40.35
CA ILE A 236 5.30 27.13 39.30
C ILE A 236 4.65 25.75 39.26
N LYS A 237 4.16 25.36 38.08
CA LYS A 237 3.63 24.03 37.80
C LYS A 237 4.33 23.38 36.61
N GLN A 238 4.59 22.09 36.73
CA GLN A 238 5.16 21.25 35.69
C GLN A 238 4.25 20.06 35.40
N PRO A 239 4.23 19.52 34.16
CA PRO A 239 3.57 18.25 33.90
C PRO A 239 4.13 17.14 34.81
N LEU A 240 3.26 16.31 35.38
CA LEU A 240 3.64 15.18 36.24
C LEU A 240 4.68 14.29 35.54
N ASN A 241 4.46 14.02 34.26
CA ASN A 241 5.42 13.35 33.40
C ASN A 241 5.78 14.28 32.22
N PRO A 242 6.98 14.89 32.21
CA PRO A 242 7.41 15.80 31.15
C PRO A 242 7.46 15.17 29.76
N LYS A 243 7.45 13.83 29.67
CA LYS A 243 7.44 13.11 28.40
C LYS A 243 6.06 13.08 27.75
N PHE A 244 4.99 13.31 28.51
CA PHE A 244 3.61 13.47 28.03
C PHE A 244 3.20 14.96 28.01
N ASP A 245 4.00 15.81 27.37
CA ASP A 245 3.74 17.25 27.29
C ASP A 245 2.66 17.66 26.26
N SER A 246 2.26 16.74 25.37
CA SER A 246 1.34 17.04 24.28
C SER A 246 0.59 15.79 23.82
N ILE A 247 -0.63 15.99 23.31
CA ILE A 247 -1.48 14.89 22.80
C ILE A 247 -0.74 14.08 21.71
N PRO A 248 -0.06 14.67 20.71
CA PRO A 248 0.67 13.88 19.71
C PRO A 248 1.76 12.97 20.30
N LYS A 249 2.45 13.36 21.38
CA LYS A 249 3.38 12.47 22.08
C LYS A 249 2.66 11.32 22.79
N GLY A 250 1.49 11.59 23.38
CA GLY A 250 0.61 10.55 23.91
C GLY A 250 0.18 9.56 22.83
N VAL A 251 -0.18 10.04 21.64
CA VAL A 251 -0.53 9.20 20.48
C VAL A 251 0.67 8.39 19.99
N TYR A 252 1.85 8.99 19.89
CA TYR A 252 3.08 8.28 19.56
C TYR A 252 3.35 7.13 20.54
N TRP A 253 3.23 7.39 21.86
CA TRP A 253 3.33 6.36 22.88
C TRP A 253 2.29 5.24 22.69
N ALA A 254 1.04 5.59 22.39
CA ALA A 254 -0.03 4.63 22.17
C ALA A 254 0.25 3.76 20.93
N ILE A 255 0.78 4.33 19.84
CA ILE A 255 1.18 3.58 18.64
C ILE A 255 2.28 2.58 18.98
N VAL A 256 3.37 3.02 19.62
CA VAL A 256 4.52 2.16 19.97
C VAL A 256 4.12 1.04 20.93
N THR A 257 3.20 1.31 21.85
CA THR A 257 2.69 0.34 22.83
C THR A 257 1.73 -0.66 22.19
N LEU A 258 0.74 -0.17 21.42
CA LEU A 258 -0.25 -1.00 20.75
C LEU A 258 0.39 -1.93 19.70
N THR A 259 1.41 -1.44 19.00
CA THR A 259 2.17 -2.23 18.00
C THR A 259 3.22 -3.15 18.62
N THR A 260 3.30 -3.22 19.96
CA THR A 260 4.26 -4.06 20.71
C THR A 260 5.75 -3.75 20.47
N VAL A 261 6.07 -2.59 19.87
CA VAL A 261 7.46 -2.16 19.60
C VAL A 261 8.17 -1.78 20.91
N GLY A 262 7.52 -0.97 21.74
CA GLY A 262 7.98 -0.70 23.11
C GLY A 262 9.39 -0.11 23.26
N TYR A 263 9.75 0.96 22.53
CA TYR A 263 11.06 1.62 22.67
C TYR A 263 11.43 2.03 24.11
N GLY A 264 10.45 2.23 24.98
CA GLY A 264 10.64 2.52 26.41
C GLY A 264 11.03 3.98 26.72
N GLU A 265 11.19 4.83 25.70
CA GLU A 265 11.53 6.25 25.88
C GLU A 265 10.44 7.03 26.62
N ILE A 266 9.17 6.79 26.30
CA ILE A 266 7.99 7.38 26.96
C ILE A 266 7.25 6.25 27.65
N ARG A 267 6.98 6.39 28.95
CA ARG A 267 6.28 5.40 29.76
C ARG A 267 5.50 6.08 30.89
N PRO A 268 4.32 5.57 31.26
CA PRO A 268 3.57 6.12 32.38
C PRO A 268 4.27 5.82 33.71
N GLU A 269 4.22 6.77 34.61
CA GLU A 269 4.79 6.63 35.96
C GLU A 269 3.71 6.39 37.01
N THR A 270 2.47 6.83 36.75
CA THR A 270 1.37 6.65 37.70
C THR A 270 0.82 5.22 37.68
N PRO A 271 0.32 4.69 38.80
CA PRO A 271 -0.35 3.38 38.83
C PRO A 271 -1.54 3.30 37.88
N LEU A 272 -2.26 4.42 37.69
CA LEU A 272 -3.41 4.51 36.78
C LEU A 272 -2.96 4.53 35.32
N GLY A 273 -1.88 5.24 34.98
CA GLY A 273 -1.26 5.18 33.66
C GLY A 273 -0.69 3.79 33.37
N GLN A 274 -0.09 3.12 34.35
CA GLN A 274 0.42 1.75 34.21
C GLN A 274 -0.69 0.73 33.99
N SER A 275 -1.83 0.85 34.68
CA SER A 275 -2.98 -0.04 34.46
C SER A 275 -3.60 0.17 33.07
N LEU A 276 -3.71 1.43 32.63
CA LEU A 276 -4.14 1.77 31.27
C LEU A 276 -3.16 1.19 30.23
N ALA A 277 -1.86 1.29 30.46
CA ALA A 277 -0.84 0.73 29.58
C ALA A 277 -0.92 -0.80 29.48
N ALA A 278 -1.14 -1.49 30.61
CA ALA A 278 -1.37 -2.94 30.62
C ALA A 278 -2.57 -3.33 29.76
N MET A 279 -3.68 -2.58 29.85
CA MET A 279 -4.86 -2.81 29.01
C MET A 279 -4.57 -2.61 27.52
N VAL A 280 -3.85 -1.53 27.16
CA VAL A 280 -3.46 -1.26 25.76
C VAL A 280 -2.55 -2.36 25.21
N MET A 281 -1.61 -2.88 26.00
CA MET A 281 -0.73 -3.98 25.57
C MET A 281 -1.51 -5.26 25.27
N VAL A 282 -2.43 -5.67 26.14
CA VAL A 282 -3.28 -6.86 25.92
C VAL A 282 -4.16 -6.69 24.68
N MET A 283 -4.77 -5.52 24.54
CA MET A 283 -5.62 -5.19 23.39
C MET A 283 -4.82 -5.14 22.08
N GLY A 284 -3.56 -4.71 22.11
CA GLY A 284 -2.65 -4.71 20.96
C GLY A 284 -2.46 -6.10 20.36
N TYR A 285 -2.22 -7.13 21.19
CA TYR A 285 -2.13 -8.52 20.72
C TYR A 285 -3.41 -8.98 20.02
N SER A 286 -4.58 -8.69 20.59
CA SER A 286 -5.87 -9.06 20.02
C SER A 286 -6.12 -8.37 18.67
N ILE A 287 -5.78 -7.08 18.57
CA ILE A 287 -5.99 -6.26 17.37
C ILE A 287 -5.05 -6.68 16.23
N LEU A 288 -3.76 -6.93 16.52
CA LEU A 288 -2.82 -7.42 15.52
C LEU A 288 -3.16 -8.84 15.09
N GLY A 289 -3.60 -9.70 16.01
CA GLY A 289 -4.09 -11.04 15.70
C GLY A 289 -5.33 -11.02 14.82
N LEU A 290 -6.32 -10.17 15.14
CA LEU A 290 -7.50 -9.96 14.30
C LEU A 290 -7.12 -9.42 12.92
N CYS A 291 -6.16 -8.49 12.89
CA CYS A 291 -5.29 -8.14 11.77
C CYS A 291 -5.11 -9.21 10.71
N ILE A 292 -4.21 -10.08 11.12
CA ILE A 292 -3.69 -11.16 10.30
C ILE A 292 -4.82 -12.15 10.06
N GLY A 293 -5.64 -12.43 11.07
CA GLY A 293 -6.78 -13.36 11.00
C GLY A 293 -7.80 -12.98 9.94
N VAL A 294 -8.24 -11.72 9.87
CA VAL A 294 -9.20 -11.26 8.85
C VAL A 294 -8.60 -11.38 7.46
N ILE A 295 -7.35 -10.95 7.26
CA ILE A 295 -6.69 -11.02 5.95
C ILE A 295 -6.55 -12.50 5.52
N VAL A 296 -6.01 -13.35 6.40
CA VAL A 296 -5.81 -14.78 6.13
C VAL A 296 -7.13 -15.51 5.91
N ALA A 297 -8.14 -15.26 6.73
CA ALA A 297 -9.47 -15.86 6.57
C ALA A 297 -10.11 -15.46 5.25
N THR A 298 -9.91 -14.21 4.79
CA THR A 298 -10.44 -13.78 3.50
C THR A 298 -9.70 -14.38 2.32
N GLU A 299 -8.38 -14.57 2.41
CA GLU A 299 -7.65 -15.28 1.35
C GLU A 299 -8.04 -16.76 1.27
N ILE A 300 -8.24 -17.42 2.43
CA ILE A 300 -8.71 -18.81 2.48
C ILE A 300 -10.16 -18.93 1.99
N ALA A 301 -11.04 -18.02 2.40
CA ALA A 301 -12.44 -18.00 1.96
C ALA A 301 -12.58 -17.63 0.47
N ASP A 302 -11.76 -16.71 -0.04
CA ASP A 302 -11.75 -16.34 -1.46
C ASP A 302 -11.12 -17.44 -2.32
N GLY A 303 -10.20 -18.26 -1.77
CA GLY A 303 -9.75 -19.49 -2.43
C GLY A 303 -10.86 -20.53 -2.62
N SER A 304 -11.95 -20.42 -1.83
CA SER A 304 -13.13 -21.29 -1.92
C SER A 304 -14.28 -20.72 -2.74
N LYS A 305 -14.33 -19.39 -2.96
CA LYS A 305 -15.33 -18.74 -3.81
C LYS A 305 -14.74 -18.43 -5.16
N ALA A 306 -15.15 -19.20 -6.17
CA ALA A 306 -14.91 -18.93 -7.60
C ALA A 306 -15.64 -17.65 -8.04
N THR A 307 -15.26 -16.50 -7.49
CA THR A 307 -15.55 -15.21 -8.14
C THR A 307 -14.67 -15.24 -9.38
N ASP A 308 -15.23 -15.11 -10.57
CA ASP A 308 -14.55 -15.31 -11.85
C ASP A 308 -13.76 -14.04 -12.26
N PRO A 309 -12.46 -13.87 -11.90
CA PRO A 309 -11.61 -13.04 -12.72
C PRO A 309 -11.30 -13.87 -13.96
N ASP A 310 -11.44 -13.23 -15.11
CA ASP A 310 -11.00 -13.77 -16.38
C ASP A 310 -9.65 -14.50 -16.23
N GLN A 311 -9.69 -15.84 -16.29
CA GLN A 311 -8.53 -16.71 -16.11
C GLN A 311 -7.55 -16.61 -17.30
N ARG A 312 -7.92 -15.85 -18.34
CA ARG A 312 -7.04 -15.62 -19.48
C ARG A 312 -5.84 -14.83 -19.02
N LYS A 313 -4.69 -15.48 -19.17
CA LYS A 313 -3.40 -14.81 -19.19
C LYS A 313 -3.33 -13.93 -20.43
N CYS A 314 -2.80 -12.73 -20.26
CA CYS A 314 -2.49 -11.83 -21.35
C CYS A 314 -1.49 -12.53 -22.29
N GLU A 315 -1.83 -12.62 -23.58
CA GLU A 315 -0.98 -13.26 -24.60
C GLU A 315 0.35 -12.52 -24.82
N ASP A 316 0.44 -11.24 -24.41
CA ASP A 316 1.72 -10.52 -24.29
C ASP A 316 2.34 -10.86 -22.92
N CYS A 317 1.98 -10.14 -21.86
CA CYS A 317 2.81 -10.10 -20.66
C CYS A 317 2.54 -11.23 -19.65
N GLY A 318 1.69 -12.20 -19.98
CA GLY A 318 1.31 -13.30 -19.08
C GLY A 318 0.46 -12.88 -17.87
N ALA A 319 0.16 -11.59 -17.68
CA ALA A 319 -0.68 -11.10 -16.59
C ALA A 319 -2.06 -11.75 -16.63
N ASP A 320 -2.55 -12.21 -15.48
CA ASP A 320 -3.85 -12.85 -15.31
C ASP A 320 -4.85 -11.91 -14.59
N GLY A 321 -6.00 -12.44 -14.16
CA GLY A 321 -6.87 -11.75 -13.21
C GLY A 321 -7.53 -10.49 -13.75
N HIS A 322 -7.85 -10.47 -15.05
CA HIS A 322 -8.51 -9.34 -15.69
C HIS A 322 -9.98 -9.28 -15.27
N LYS A 323 -10.60 -8.09 -15.36
CA LYS A 323 -12.06 -8.04 -15.35
C LYS A 323 -12.59 -8.77 -16.59
N PHE A 324 -13.70 -9.47 -16.48
CA PHE A 324 -14.33 -10.21 -17.58
C PHE A 324 -14.56 -9.36 -18.85
N ASP A 325 -14.82 -8.07 -18.68
CA ASP A 325 -15.04 -7.10 -19.76
C ASP A 325 -13.79 -6.30 -20.17
N ALA A 326 -12.61 -6.65 -19.63
CA ALA A 326 -11.37 -5.95 -19.92
C ALA A 326 -10.99 -6.12 -21.40
N LYS A 327 -11.04 -5.03 -22.17
CA LYS A 327 -10.58 -4.99 -23.57
C LYS A 327 -9.07 -4.90 -23.71
N ARG A 328 -8.38 -4.49 -22.64
CA ARG A 328 -6.93 -4.28 -22.61
C ARG A 328 -6.34 -4.74 -21.28
N CYS A 329 -5.14 -5.29 -21.33
CA CYS A 329 -4.38 -5.69 -20.16
C CYS A 329 -4.00 -4.46 -19.31
N TYR A 330 -4.20 -4.52 -17.99
CA TYR A 330 -3.86 -3.42 -17.07
C TYR A 330 -2.35 -3.28 -16.83
N VAL A 331 -1.57 -4.31 -17.17
CA VAL A 331 -0.11 -4.34 -17.01
C VAL A 331 0.59 -3.80 -18.25
N CYS A 332 0.38 -4.45 -19.40
CA CYS A 332 1.10 -4.11 -20.65
C CYS A 332 0.25 -3.34 -21.67
N GLY A 333 -1.07 -3.33 -21.51
CA GLY A 333 -1.98 -2.66 -22.44
C GLY A 333 -2.34 -3.44 -23.70
N HIS A 334 -1.86 -4.68 -23.85
CA HIS A 334 -2.23 -5.58 -24.92
C HIS A 334 -3.75 -5.74 -25.03
N ALA A 335 -4.27 -5.77 -26.26
CA ALA A 335 -5.68 -6.00 -26.51
C ALA A 335 -6.03 -7.43 -26.11
N LEU A 336 -6.84 -7.59 -25.07
CA LEU A 336 -7.33 -8.91 -24.70
C LEU A 336 -8.44 -9.26 -25.69
N LYS A 337 -8.43 -10.49 -26.22
CA LYS A 337 -9.60 -11.03 -26.93
C LYS A 337 -10.79 -10.90 -25.98
N SER A 338 -12.02 -10.66 -26.44
CA SER A 338 -13.19 -10.77 -25.54
C SER A 338 -13.56 -12.25 -25.37
N VAL A 339 -14.14 -12.65 -24.24
CA VAL A 339 -14.73 -14.01 -24.14
C VAL A 339 -15.81 -14.18 -25.22
N LYS A 340 -16.47 -13.08 -25.64
CA LYS A 340 -17.36 -13.05 -26.82
C LYS A 340 -16.67 -13.45 -28.13
N ASP A 341 -15.37 -13.22 -28.28
CA ASP A 341 -14.61 -13.54 -29.49
C ASP A 341 -14.08 -14.99 -29.47
N THR A 342 -14.05 -15.61 -28.28
CA THR A 342 -13.51 -16.96 -28.07
C THR A 342 -14.64 -18.01 -27.95
N SER A 343 -15.86 -17.59 -27.61
CA SER A 343 -17.01 -18.46 -27.33
C SER A 343 -17.95 -18.65 -28.53
N SER A 344 -17.43 -18.99 -29.71
CA SER A 344 -18.29 -19.61 -30.73
C SER A 344 -18.46 -21.12 -30.49
N THR A 345 -17.65 -21.73 -29.59
CA THR A 345 -17.55 -23.20 -29.46
C THR A 345 -18.03 -23.77 -28.13
N LEU A 346 -18.19 -22.97 -27.05
CA LEU A 346 -18.52 -23.47 -25.71
C LEU A 346 -19.91 -23.08 -25.19
N THR A 347 -20.58 -22.09 -25.81
CA THR A 347 -21.91 -21.63 -25.38
C THR A 347 -23.05 -22.19 -26.22
N THR A 348 -22.78 -23.18 -27.06
CA THR A 348 -23.67 -23.63 -28.11
C THR A 348 -24.04 -25.09 -27.89
N THR A 349 -25.33 -25.34 -27.64
CA THR A 349 -25.91 -26.68 -27.49
C THR A 349 -25.89 -27.43 -28.82
N SER A 350 -25.61 -28.73 -28.77
CA SER A 350 -25.81 -29.66 -29.89
C SER A 350 -27.28 -30.06 -30.07
N ARG A 351 -28.22 -29.34 -29.44
CA ARG A 351 -29.66 -29.66 -29.51
C ARG A 351 -30.24 -29.21 -30.85
N SER A 352 -30.93 -30.14 -31.51
CA SER A 352 -31.66 -29.88 -32.75
C SER A 352 -33.09 -29.44 -32.47
N CYS A 353 -33.56 -28.38 -33.12
CA CYS A 353 -34.96 -27.93 -33.02
C CYS A 353 -35.91 -29.01 -33.58
N ALA A 354 -36.93 -29.40 -32.80
CA ALA A 354 -37.90 -30.43 -33.22
C ALA A 354 -38.72 -30.05 -34.47
N ASN A 355 -38.91 -28.75 -34.71
CA ASN A 355 -39.68 -28.27 -35.86
C ASN A 355 -38.82 -28.13 -37.14
N CYS A 356 -37.66 -27.46 -37.06
CA CYS A 356 -36.87 -27.14 -38.26
C CYS A 356 -35.50 -27.86 -38.37
N GLY A 357 -35.13 -28.66 -37.38
CA GLY A 357 -33.87 -29.43 -37.35
C GLY A 357 -32.60 -28.59 -37.22
N ALA A 358 -32.70 -27.28 -36.95
CA ALA A 358 -31.52 -26.43 -36.75
C ALA A 358 -30.78 -26.83 -35.47
N GLU A 359 -29.44 -26.87 -35.52
CA GLU A 359 -28.56 -27.12 -34.36
C GLU A 359 -27.75 -25.84 -34.04
N GLY A 360 -26.99 -25.86 -32.94
CA GLY A 360 -26.13 -24.74 -32.58
C GLY A 360 -26.90 -23.58 -31.93
N HIS A 361 -27.82 -23.87 -31.03
CA HIS A 361 -28.50 -22.87 -30.21
C HIS A 361 -27.65 -22.45 -29.01
N ARG A 362 -27.75 -21.20 -28.57
CA ARG A 362 -27.18 -20.80 -27.28
C ARG A 362 -27.77 -21.66 -26.15
N LEU A 363 -26.97 -21.94 -25.11
CA LEU A 363 -27.37 -22.75 -23.95
C LEU A 363 -28.63 -22.19 -23.25
N ASP A 364 -28.73 -20.87 -23.13
CA ASP A 364 -29.85 -20.14 -22.52
C ASP A 364 -31.03 -19.88 -23.48
N ALA A 365 -30.98 -20.32 -24.75
CA ALA A 365 -32.02 -19.96 -25.72
C ALA A 365 -33.34 -20.71 -25.45
N GLN A 366 -34.43 -19.97 -25.24
CA GLN A 366 -35.78 -20.55 -25.09
C GLN A 366 -36.47 -20.79 -26.45
N HIS A 367 -36.01 -20.12 -27.51
CA HIS A 367 -36.61 -20.21 -28.85
C HIS A 367 -35.56 -20.45 -29.92
N CYS A 368 -35.95 -21.17 -30.98
CA CYS A 368 -35.10 -21.46 -32.12
C CYS A 368 -34.78 -20.18 -32.90
N HIS A 369 -33.49 -19.92 -33.13
CA HIS A 369 -33.03 -18.75 -33.88
C HIS A 369 -33.45 -18.75 -35.36
N LYS A 370 -33.86 -19.91 -35.90
CA LYS A 370 -34.20 -20.09 -37.30
C LYS A 370 -35.71 -20.07 -37.58
N CYS A 371 -36.53 -20.70 -36.74
CA CYS A 371 -37.97 -20.78 -36.95
C CYS A 371 -38.83 -20.17 -35.83
N GLY A 372 -38.22 -19.75 -34.72
CA GLY A 372 -38.93 -19.14 -33.59
C GLY A 372 -39.70 -20.12 -32.71
N GLU A 373 -39.68 -21.42 -33.00
CA GLU A 373 -40.32 -22.45 -32.16
C GLU A 373 -39.67 -22.51 -30.78
N ALA A 374 -40.47 -22.75 -29.73
CA ALA A 374 -39.96 -23.00 -28.39
C ALA A 374 -39.06 -24.25 -28.38
N LEU A 375 -37.93 -24.17 -27.68
CA LEU A 375 -37.02 -25.28 -27.44
C LEU A 375 -37.33 -25.89 -26.07
N ASP A 376 -36.99 -27.17 -25.88
CA ASP A 376 -37.17 -27.86 -24.61
C ASP A 376 -36.32 -27.27 -23.48
N GLU A 377 -36.85 -27.29 -22.26
CA GLU A 377 -36.24 -26.68 -21.07
C GLU A 377 -34.91 -27.32 -20.66
N ALA A 378 -34.61 -28.52 -21.15
CA ALA A 378 -33.39 -29.27 -20.86
C ALA A 378 -32.09 -28.49 -21.12
N GLY A 379 -32.07 -27.61 -22.14
CA GLY A 379 -30.91 -26.75 -22.42
C GLY A 379 -30.75 -25.62 -21.40
N VAL A 380 -31.87 -25.07 -20.94
CA VAL A 380 -31.93 -23.99 -19.94
C VAL A 380 -31.59 -24.53 -18.56
N ASP A 381 -32.02 -25.75 -18.23
CA ASP A 381 -31.70 -26.41 -16.97
C ASP A 381 -30.21 -26.79 -16.89
N ALA A 382 -29.62 -27.26 -17.99
CA ALA A 382 -28.18 -27.49 -18.06
C ALA A 382 -27.39 -26.17 -17.87
N TYR A 383 -27.89 -25.05 -18.41
CA TYR A 383 -27.32 -23.73 -18.16
C TYR A 383 -27.45 -23.33 -16.68
N LYS A 384 -28.64 -23.45 -16.08
CA LYS A 384 -28.87 -23.16 -14.65
C LYS A 384 -27.98 -24.00 -13.74
N GLN A 385 -27.82 -25.30 -14.04
CA GLN A 385 -26.93 -26.21 -13.30
C GLN A 385 -25.44 -25.88 -13.50
N LEU A 386 -25.02 -25.48 -14.70
CA LEU A 386 -23.63 -25.09 -14.99
C LEU A 386 -23.22 -23.78 -14.33
N PHE A 387 -24.17 -22.89 -14.05
CA PHE A 387 -23.91 -21.55 -13.54
C PHE A 387 -24.46 -21.29 -12.13
N GLU A 388 -24.95 -22.34 -11.43
CA GLU A 388 -25.51 -22.29 -10.06
C GLU A 388 -26.27 -20.98 -9.78
N VAL A 389 -27.24 -20.65 -10.64
CA VAL A 389 -28.19 -19.59 -10.33
C VAL A 389 -29.22 -20.23 -9.42
N ASP A 390 -29.09 -20.01 -8.11
CA ASP A 390 -30.03 -20.48 -7.10
C ASP A 390 -31.43 -19.96 -7.45
N VAL A 391 -32.29 -20.86 -7.94
CA VAL A 391 -33.70 -20.57 -8.29
C VAL A 391 -34.56 -20.43 -7.02
N GLU A 392 -34.02 -20.78 -5.85
CA GLU A 392 -34.77 -20.77 -4.59
C GLU A 392 -35.16 -19.35 -4.13
N ASP A 393 -34.45 -18.31 -4.56
CA ASP A 393 -34.77 -16.91 -4.20
C ASP A 393 -35.88 -16.29 -5.09
N GLU A 394 -36.07 -16.75 -6.34
CA GLU A 394 -37.11 -16.22 -7.25
C GLU A 394 -38.51 -16.81 -7.00
N GLU A 395 -38.61 -18.02 -6.42
CA GLU A 395 -39.90 -18.62 -6.07
C GLU A 395 -40.46 -18.02 -4.76
N GLN A 396 -39.60 -17.63 -3.80
CA GLN A 396 -40.04 -16.93 -2.59
C GLN A 396 -40.53 -15.50 -2.86
N GLU A 397 -39.87 -14.74 -3.75
CA GLU A 397 -40.33 -13.39 -4.11
C GLU A 397 -41.68 -13.42 -4.86
N LYS A 398 -41.98 -14.48 -5.63
CA LYS A 398 -43.29 -14.63 -6.30
C LYS A 398 -44.41 -15.03 -5.35
N GLU A 399 -44.15 -15.86 -4.34
CA GLU A 399 -45.15 -16.19 -3.32
C GLU A 399 -45.49 -14.97 -2.44
N GLU A 400 -44.50 -14.11 -2.12
CA GLU A 400 -44.74 -12.87 -1.38
C GLU A 400 -45.51 -11.81 -2.22
N GLU A 401 -45.24 -11.69 -3.52
CA GLU A 401 -46.00 -10.78 -4.42
C GLU A 401 -47.44 -11.23 -4.69
N GLU A 402 -47.73 -12.55 -4.67
CA GLU A 402 -49.09 -13.08 -4.80
C GLU A 402 -49.91 -12.94 -3.51
N GLU A 403 -49.28 -13.04 -2.32
CA GLU A 403 -49.94 -12.76 -1.04
C GLU A 403 -50.27 -11.26 -0.85
N GLU A 404 -49.41 -10.33 -1.28
CA GLU A 404 -49.70 -8.89 -1.19
C GLU A 404 -50.80 -8.41 -2.17
N ASN A 405 -50.92 -9.02 -3.35
CA ASN A 405 -51.95 -8.65 -4.33
C ASN A 405 -53.30 -9.34 -4.10
N GLY A 406 -53.37 -10.36 -3.23
CA GLY A 406 -54.60 -11.09 -2.89
C GLY A 406 -55.41 -10.50 -1.73
N SER A 407 -54.87 -9.52 -0.99
CA SER A 407 -55.51 -8.98 0.23
C SER A 407 -55.92 -7.50 0.15
N SER A 408 -56.18 -6.96 -1.04
CA SER A 408 -56.74 -5.60 -1.23
C SER A 408 -58.19 -5.60 -1.70
#